data_AF-A0A8H7UAC5-F1
#
_entry.id   AF-A0A8H7UAC5-F1
#
_cell.length_a   1.000
_cell.length_b   1.000
_cell.length_c   1.000
_cell.angle_alpha   90.00
_cell.angle_beta   90.00
_cell.angle_gamma   90.00
#
_symmetry.space_group_name_H-M   'P 1'
#
loop_
_entity.id
_entity.type
_entity.pdbx_description
1 polymer ?
#
loop_
_entity_poly.entity_id
_entity_poly.type
_entity_poly.pdbx_seq_one_letter_code
_entity_poly.pdbx_strand_id
1 'polypeptide(L)'
;MSNNSSDSDGSDDQPTEQSYNKTVVYTPNYPIPIPMDDCQKVKIYRLTSLYENSDIYLHFGYCQNLGDGRGYTSGIIGFCTGTGDALQVIQAYNQLVPQPNEFSRYYDTIINLAQNQDDDTSNIPHWCQIWEAVSRDPDNGPLFRQAQMQIADNVDYVPAMNISNNLGLQYAVSRGQMYDALVQHGNDTDPDSILGLLNRTATYFAQNPNATNITTLSNGTKTGPSGSVIKTGQGNQVDEITWLTRFLQVRRADLLNPSDSGTASAWKSTTYRVDSYSYAVSRGDYNWTSNMTFALDNDGQLVNVTCIGGFMASDDTSIPEQLPSESTFNTPLFLEVFIPLMIGLIAIVAFIIWWKCFRRRKWSESKKKGFMSEYWQ
;
A
#
# COMPACT_ATOMS: atom_id res chain seq x y z
N MET A 1 -49.63 19.73 54.38
CA MET A 1 -48.19 19.47 54.61
C MET A 1 -47.68 18.71 53.38
N SER A 2 -46.75 19.33 52.63
CA SER A 2 -45.80 18.80 51.61
C SER A 2 -46.25 17.64 50.70
N ASN A 3 -46.56 17.84 49.41
CA ASN A 3 -45.73 18.11 48.21
C ASN A 3 -44.68 17.06 47.82
N ASN A 4 -44.74 16.72 46.52
CA ASN A 4 -44.09 15.65 45.78
C ASN A 4 -42.92 16.19 44.92
N SER A 5 -42.00 15.27 44.58
CA SER A 5 -41.15 15.14 43.37
C SER A 5 -40.05 16.18 43.04
N SER A 6 -38.80 15.67 43.08
CA SER A 6 -37.73 15.63 42.05
C SER A 6 -37.39 16.83 41.15
N ASP A 7 -36.06 16.91 40.90
CA ASP A 7 -35.33 17.64 39.85
C ASP A 7 -35.22 19.17 40.06
N SER A 8 -34.11 19.86 39.78
CA SER A 8 -32.85 19.53 39.09
C SER A 8 -31.79 20.57 39.44
N ASP A 9 -30.56 20.13 39.23
CA ASP A 9 -29.25 20.79 39.23
C ASP A 9 -29.18 22.13 38.48
N GLY A 10 -28.26 23.01 38.90
CA GLY A 10 -28.05 24.33 38.31
C GLY A 10 -27.03 25.17 39.07
N SER A 11 -25.74 24.94 38.82
CA SER A 11 -24.71 25.96 39.00
C SER A 11 -23.60 25.78 37.97
N ASP A 12 -23.31 26.88 37.28
CA ASP A 12 -22.21 27.10 36.34
C ASP A 12 -20.89 26.47 36.81
N ASP A 13 -20.31 25.62 35.97
CA ASP A 13 -18.87 25.42 35.93
C ASP A 13 -18.43 25.44 34.46
N GLN A 14 -17.62 26.43 34.11
CA GLN A 14 -16.94 26.56 32.83
C GLN A 14 -16.01 25.34 32.64
N PRO A 15 -16.10 24.57 31.54
CA PRO A 15 -15.13 23.52 31.31
C PRO A 15 -13.82 24.13 30.82
N THR A 16 -12.84 24.04 31.70
CA THR A 16 -11.42 24.27 31.53
C THR A 16 -10.83 23.47 30.37
N GLU A 17 -9.75 24.01 29.79
CA GLU A 17 -8.83 23.32 28.88
C GLU A 17 -8.36 21.98 29.46
N GLN A 18 -9.03 20.87 29.12
CA GLN A 18 -8.47 19.51 29.22
C GLN A 18 -9.42 18.49 28.56
N SER A 19 -9.08 18.06 27.34
CA SER A 19 -9.24 16.65 26.88
C SER A 19 -9.08 16.48 25.35
N TYR A 20 -8.12 17.16 24.71
CA TYR A 20 -7.62 16.70 23.40
C TYR A 20 -6.36 15.86 23.60
N ASN A 21 -6.57 14.65 24.13
CA ASN A 21 -5.59 13.55 24.06
C ASN A 21 -6.35 12.24 24.27
N LYS A 22 -6.99 11.77 23.21
CA LYS A 22 -7.44 10.38 23.14
C LYS A 22 -6.85 9.74 21.90
N THR A 23 -5.55 9.46 21.98
CA THR A 23 -4.91 8.44 21.15
C THR A 23 -5.68 7.14 21.38
N VAL A 24 -6.48 6.73 20.40
CA VAL A 24 -7.13 5.41 20.42
C VAL A 24 -6.03 4.38 20.20
N VAL A 25 -5.43 3.91 21.29
CA VAL A 25 -4.51 2.78 21.26
C VAL A 25 -5.35 1.52 21.12
N TYR A 26 -5.37 0.95 19.92
CA TYR A 26 -5.89 -0.39 19.69
C TYR A 26 -4.94 -1.39 20.38
N THR A 27 -5.41 -2.14 21.37
CA THR A 27 -4.67 -3.26 21.97
C THR A 27 -5.24 -4.58 21.45
N PRO A 28 -4.58 -5.25 20.49
CA PRO A 28 -4.95 -6.61 20.11
C PRO A 28 -4.62 -7.57 21.25
N ASN A 29 -5.54 -8.50 21.52
CA ASN A 29 -5.38 -9.54 22.55
C ASN A 29 -4.53 -10.72 22.03
N TYR A 30 -3.31 -10.42 21.59
CA TYR A 30 -2.27 -11.37 21.17
C TYR A 30 -0.93 -10.93 21.80
N PRO A 31 0.02 -11.84 22.10
CA PRO A 31 1.38 -11.41 22.49
C PRO A 31 1.93 -10.53 21.36
N ILE A 32 2.17 -9.25 21.67
CA ILE A 32 2.45 -8.18 20.70
C ILE A 32 3.65 -8.60 19.85
N PRO A 33 3.47 -8.93 18.56
CA PRO A 33 4.59 -9.05 17.63
C PRO A 33 5.26 -7.67 17.55
N ILE A 34 6.59 -7.63 17.47
CA ILE A 34 7.36 -6.38 17.47
C ILE A 34 6.73 -5.41 16.46
N PRO A 35 6.17 -4.26 16.91
CA PRO A 35 5.68 -3.26 15.97
C PRO A 35 6.85 -2.86 15.09
N MET A 36 6.64 -2.81 13.77
CA MET A 36 7.68 -2.34 12.88
C MET A 36 8.00 -0.89 13.24
N ASP A 37 9.27 -0.57 13.36
CA ASP A 37 9.68 0.81 13.55
C ASP A 37 9.38 1.64 12.29
N ASP A 38 9.36 2.97 12.43
CA ASP A 38 9.05 3.86 11.33
C ASP A 38 10.02 3.69 10.15
N CYS A 39 11.29 3.38 10.44
CA CYS A 39 12.29 3.17 9.39
C CYS A 39 12.00 1.91 8.57
N GLN A 40 11.65 0.81 9.22
CA GLN A 40 11.21 -0.42 8.58
C GLN A 40 9.97 -0.17 7.73
N LYS A 41 8.99 0.57 8.26
CA LYS A 41 7.78 0.92 7.52
C LYS A 41 8.08 1.74 6.26
N VAL A 42 8.93 2.76 6.36
CA VAL A 42 9.37 3.55 5.20
C VAL A 42 10.03 2.67 4.15
N LYS A 43 10.94 1.77 4.55
CA LYS A 43 11.58 0.83 3.62
C LYS A 43 10.57 -0.07 2.91
N ILE A 44 9.52 -0.53 3.58
CA ILE A 44 8.46 -1.33 2.96
C ILE A 44 7.73 -0.56 1.86
N TYR A 45 7.34 0.69 2.16
CA TYR A 45 6.68 1.56 1.20
C TYR A 45 7.60 1.89 0.02
N ARG A 46 8.87 2.20 0.26
CA ARG A 46 9.85 2.52 -0.80
C ARG A 46 10.21 1.31 -1.66
N LEU A 47 10.33 0.12 -1.08
CA LEU A 47 10.49 -1.13 -1.85
C LEU A 47 9.27 -1.37 -2.75
N THR A 48 8.07 -1.13 -2.23
CA THR A 48 6.86 -1.28 -3.05
C THR A 48 6.82 -0.24 -4.16
N SER A 49 7.17 1.03 -3.89
CA SER A 49 7.29 2.05 -4.94
C SER A 49 8.32 1.65 -6.00
N LEU A 50 9.48 1.12 -5.59
CA LEU A 50 10.50 0.63 -6.51
C LEU A 50 9.92 -0.40 -7.46
N TYR A 51 9.15 -1.35 -6.94
CA TYR A 51 8.59 -2.42 -7.76
C TYR A 51 7.40 -2.00 -8.63
N GLU A 52 6.67 -0.96 -8.23
CA GLU A 52 5.51 -0.45 -8.96
C GLU A 52 5.90 0.61 -10.00
N ASN A 53 6.86 1.45 -9.65
CA ASN A 53 7.16 2.70 -10.35
C ASN A 53 8.61 2.78 -10.85
N SER A 54 9.46 1.79 -10.54
CA SER A 54 10.90 1.81 -10.81
C SER A 54 11.62 2.99 -10.12
N ASP A 55 11.06 3.49 -9.02
CA ASP A 55 11.59 4.57 -8.20
C ASP A 55 11.34 4.28 -6.71
N ILE A 56 12.32 4.58 -5.85
CA ILE A 56 12.20 4.39 -4.41
C ILE A 56 11.38 5.49 -3.73
N TYR A 57 11.12 6.63 -4.39
CA TYR A 57 10.37 7.73 -3.80
C TYR A 57 8.86 7.49 -3.84
N LEU A 58 8.13 8.04 -2.87
CA LEU A 58 6.68 7.83 -2.75
C LEU A 58 5.84 8.80 -3.59
N HIS A 59 6.44 9.92 -4.02
CA HIS A 59 5.81 10.95 -4.85
C HIS A 59 4.44 11.41 -4.31
N PHE A 60 4.40 11.90 -3.06
CA PHE A 60 3.17 12.40 -2.43
C PHE A 60 2.43 13.45 -3.27
N GLY A 61 3.19 14.25 -4.05
CA GLY A 61 2.66 15.29 -4.93
C GLY A 61 2.26 14.83 -6.33
N TYR A 62 2.45 13.55 -6.69
CA TYR A 62 2.04 13.04 -8.00
C TYR A 62 0.55 13.26 -8.22
N CYS A 63 0.19 13.77 -9.40
CA CYS A 63 -1.19 13.83 -9.85
C CYS A 63 -1.27 13.89 -11.37
N GLN A 64 -2.15 13.09 -11.96
CA GLN A 64 -2.40 13.06 -13.39
C GLN A 64 -3.81 12.55 -13.68
N ASN A 65 -4.46 13.04 -14.74
CA ASN A 65 -5.60 12.35 -15.33
C ASN A 65 -5.06 11.39 -16.40
N LEU A 66 -5.19 10.09 -16.16
CA LEU A 66 -4.66 9.03 -17.04
C LEU A 66 -5.60 8.71 -18.22
N GLY A 67 -6.81 9.26 -18.23
CA GLY A 67 -7.83 8.93 -19.24
C GLY A 67 -8.36 7.49 -19.12
N ASP A 68 -8.23 6.87 -17.95
CA ASP A 68 -8.54 5.45 -17.72
C ASP A 68 -9.92 5.22 -17.06
N GLY A 69 -10.78 6.24 -17.08
CA GLY A 69 -12.13 6.17 -16.54
C GLY A 69 -12.23 6.36 -15.02
N ARG A 70 -11.28 7.10 -14.41
CA ARG A 70 -11.21 7.30 -12.94
C ARG A 70 -11.05 8.75 -12.51
N GLY A 71 -10.96 9.66 -13.46
CA GLY A 71 -10.66 11.07 -13.24
C GLY A 71 -9.17 11.26 -12.93
N TYR A 72 -8.86 12.14 -11.98
CA TYR A 72 -7.48 12.33 -11.55
C TYR A 72 -7.03 11.17 -10.64
N THR A 73 -5.83 10.64 -10.88
CA THR A 73 -5.07 9.72 -10.02
C THR A 73 -3.98 10.52 -9.31
N SER A 74 -3.87 10.40 -7.99
CA SER A 74 -2.99 11.25 -7.17
C SER A 74 -2.31 10.50 -6.01
N GLY A 75 -1.13 10.96 -5.61
CA GLY A 75 -0.43 10.52 -4.40
C GLY A 75 0.10 9.09 -4.40
N ILE A 76 0.54 8.66 -3.21
CA ILE A 76 1.45 7.52 -2.98
C ILE A 76 0.95 6.13 -3.41
N ILE A 77 -0.36 5.95 -3.59
CA ILE A 77 -0.97 4.69 -4.06
C ILE A 77 -2.01 4.92 -5.17
N GLY A 78 -1.98 6.08 -5.83
CA GLY A 78 -2.89 6.42 -6.92
C GLY A 78 -4.35 6.56 -6.50
N PHE A 79 -4.64 7.43 -5.54
CA PHE A 79 -5.99 7.80 -5.12
C PHE A 79 -6.74 8.46 -6.28
N CYS A 80 -7.93 8.00 -6.63
CA CYS A 80 -8.68 8.57 -7.75
C CYS A 80 -9.95 9.32 -7.32
N THR A 81 -10.27 10.41 -8.04
CA THR A 81 -11.47 11.22 -7.78
C THR A 81 -12.75 10.43 -8.04
N GLY A 82 -12.79 9.64 -9.12
CA GLY A 82 -13.95 8.83 -9.49
C GLY A 82 -14.11 7.54 -8.68
N THR A 83 -13.09 7.09 -7.94
CA THR A 83 -13.22 5.91 -7.07
C THR A 83 -13.44 6.25 -5.60
N GLY A 84 -13.39 7.53 -5.23
CA GLY A 84 -13.71 8.04 -3.89
C GLY A 84 -12.62 7.84 -2.84
N ASP A 85 -11.48 7.27 -3.20
CA ASP A 85 -10.30 7.19 -2.32
C ASP A 85 -9.53 8.52 -2.27
N ALA A 86 -9.55 9.33 -3.34
CA ALA A 86 -9.07 10.72 -3.24
C ALA A 86 -9.92 11.55 -2.26
N LEU A 87 -11.25 11.35 -2.27
CA LEU A 87 -12.16 11.98 -1.31
C LEU A 87 -11.81 11.59 0.13
N GLN A 88 -11.49 10.32 0.39
CA GLN A 88 -11.09 9.86 1.72
C GLN A 88 -9.81 10.54 2.21
N VAL A 89 -8.84 10.80 1.32
CA VAL A 89 -7.65 11.59 1.68
C VAL A 89 -8.04 13.02 2.06
N ILE A 90 -8.90 13.68 1.28
CA ILE A 90 -9.36 15.04 1.61
C ILE A 90 -10.14 15.06 2.93
N GLN A 91 -10.97 14.05 3.19
CA GLN A 91 -11.69 13.92 4.46
C GLN A 91 -10.74 13.76 5.64
N ALA A 92 -9.72 12.91 5.53
CA ALA A 92 -8.69 12.75 6.55
C ALA A 92 -7.91 14.05 6.75
N TYR A 93 -7.51 14.73 5.67
CA TYR A 93 -6.83 16.02 5.73
C TYR A 93 -7.68 17.11 6.40
N ASN A 94 -8.98 17.16 6.10
CA ASN A 94 -9.91 18.12 6.72
C ASN A 94 -10.00 17.98 8.25
N GLN A 95 -9.70 16.80 8.81
CA GLN A 95 -9.64 16.58 10.26
C GLN A 95 -8.33 17.08 10.89
N LEU A 96 -7.30 17.33 10.08
CA LEU A 96 -5.96 17.70 10.53
C LEU A 96 -5.69 19.20 10.40
N VAL A 97 -6.43 19.92 9.56
CA VAL A 97 -6.21 21.36 9.30
C VAL A 97 -7.47 22.21 9.52
N PRO A 98 -7.31 23.51 9.88
CA PRO A 98 -8.42 24.46 9.91
C PRO A 98 -9.14 24.58 8.56
N GLN A 99 -10.43 24.96 8.62
CA GLN A 99 -11.25 25.22 7.43
C GLN A 99 -11.49 26.73 7.24
N PRO A 100 -11.65 27.21 6.00
CA PRO A 100 -11.47 26.48 4.73
C PRO A 100 -10.00 26.20 4.43
N ASN A 101 -9.72 25.12 3.70
CA ASN A 101 -8.41 24.76 3.18
C ASN A 101 -8.39 24.78 1.64
N GLU A 102 -7.28 24.37 1.04
CA GLU A 102 -7.01 24.47 -0.39
C GLU A 102 -7.98 23.65 -1.25
N PHE A 103 -8.59 22.61 -0.69
CA PHE A 103 -9.54 21.73 -1.36
C PHE A 103 -11.01 22.11 -1.14
N SER A 104 -11.32 23.04 -0.23
CA SER A 104 -12.71 23.38 0.14
C SER A 104 -13.56 23.79 -1.07
N ARG A 105 -12.97 24.46 -2.08
CA ARG A 105 -13.70 24.88 -3.30
C ARG A 105 -14.17 23.72 -4.19
N TYR A 106 -13.59 22.54 -4.04
CA TYR A 106 -13.89 21.36 -4.85
C TYR A 106 -14.61 20.26 -4.06
N TYR A 107 -14.84 20.47 -2.75
CA TYR A 107 -15.28 19.42 -1.86
C TYR A 107 -16.60 18.78 -2.29
N ASP A 108 -17.63 19.59 -2.58
CA ASP A 108 -18.93 19.10 -3.06
C ASP A 108 -18.81 18.39 -4.42
N THR A 109 -17.99 18.91 -5.33
CA THR A 109 -17.75 18.27 -6.64
C THR A 109 -17.12 16.90 -6.46
N ILE A 110 -16.11 16.76 -5.60
CA ILE A 110 -15.42 15.48 -5.37
C ILE A 110 -16.34 14.46 -4.68
N ILE A 111 -17.21 14.90 -3.77
CA ILE A 111 -18.27 14.05 -3.20
C ILE A 111 -19.16 13.49 -4.31
N ASN A 112 -19.64 14.36 -5.21
CA ASN A 112 -20.49 13.94 -6.32
C ASN A 112 -19.78 12.99 -7.28
N LEU A 113 -18.51 13.25 -7.64
CA LEU A 113 -17.73 12.36 -8.50
C LEU A 113 -17.56 10.97 -7.87
N ALA A 114 -17.20 10.93 -6.58
CA ALA A 114 -17.00 9.68 -5.85
C ALA A 114 -18.30 8.84 -5.74
N GLN A 115 -19.43 9.49 -5.45
CA GLN A 115 -20.73 8.82 -5.30
C GLN A 115 -21.23 8.23 -6.63
N ASN A 116 -21.02 8.96 -7.73
CA ASN A 116 -21.50 8.57 -9.05
C ASN A 116 -20.50 7.73 -9.86
N GLN A 117 -19.29 7.51 -9.31
CA GLN A 117 -18.18 6.88 -10.03
C GLN A 117 -17.83 7.60 -11.34
N ASP A 118 -17.85 8.94 -11.28
CA ASP A 118 -17.71 9.83 -12.42
C ASP A 118 -16.25 10.28 -12.57
N ASP A 119 -15.75 10.25 -13.79
CA ASP A 119 -14.39 10.63 -14.16
C ASP A 119 -14.29 12.05 -14.75
N ASP A 120 -15.39 12.79 -14.80
CA ASP A 120 -15.40 14.17 -15.28
C ASP A 120 -14.55 15.08 -14.38
N THR A 121 -13.49 15.62 -14.98
CA THR A 121 -12.53 16.51 -14.30
C THR A 121 -12.72 17.97 -14.69
N SER A 122 -13.68 18.31 -15.56
CA SER A 122 -13.86 19.67 -16.08
C SER A 122 -14.16 20.70 -15.00
N ASN A 123 -14.81 20.27 -13.91
CA ASN A 123 -15.20 21.12 -12.78
C ASN A 123 -14.15 21.22 -11.67
N ILE A 124 -13.01 20.54 -11.81
CA ILE A 124 -11.88 20.56 -10.87
C ILE A 124 -10.52 20.79 -11.59
N PRO A 125 -10.41 21.79 -12.48
CA PRO A 125 -9.29 21.92 -13.44
C PRO A 125 -7.91 22.15 -12.79
N HIS A 126 -7.87 22.60 -11.53
CA HIS A 126 -6.63 22.87 -10.79
C HIS A 126 -6.32 21.80 -9.74
N TRP A 127 -7.00 20.64 -9.79
CA TRP A 127 -6.84 19.58 -8.80
C TRP A 127 -5.38 19.16 -8.61
N CYS A 128 -4.67 18.84 -9.70
CA CYS A 128 -3.27 18.42 -9.60
C CYS A 128 -2.33 19.51 -9.10
N GLN A 129 -2.58 20.77 -9.48
CA GLN A 129 -1.78 21.91 -9.01
C GLN A 129 -1.94 22.11 -7.50
N ILE A 130 -3.17 21.97 -6.97
CA ILE A 130 -3.41 22.03 -5.52
C ILE A 130 -2.76 20.83 -4.83
N TRP A 131 -2.97 19.62 -5.35
CA TRP A 131 -2.42 18.40 -4.75
C TRP A 131 -0.89 18.46 -4.60
N GLU A 132 -0.20 18.84 -5.67
CA GLU A 132 1.25 19.03 -5.66
C GLU A 132 1.67 20.13 -4.69
N ALA A 133 1.02 21.31 -4.75
CA ALA A 133 1.36 22.45 -3.91
C ALA A 133 1.21 22.14 -2.42
N VAL A 134 0.07 21.59 -2.00
CA VAL A 134 -0.18 21.20 -0.61
C VAL A 134 0.81 20.12 -0.17
N SER A 135 1.14 19.15 -1.03
CA SER A 135 2.11 18.10 -0.68
C SER A 135 3.51 18.62 -0.37
N ARG A 136 3.87 19.78 -0.93
CA ARG A 136 5.17 20.47 -0.73
C ARG A 136 5.11 21.60 0.29
N ASP A 137 3.92 21.96 0.75
CA ASP A 137 3.74 23.05 1.70
C ASP A 137 4.50 22.74 3.00
N PRO A 138 5.32 23.69 3.52
CA PRO A 138 6.11 23.43 4.72
C PRO A 138 5.27 23.25 5.99
N ASP A 139 4.07 23.83 6.04
CA ASP A 139 3.21 23.83 7.23
C ASP A 139 2.15 22.73 7.14
N ASN A 140 1.33 22.75 6.08
CA ASN A 140 0.23 21.82 5.85
C ASN A 140 0.67 20.52 5.18
N GLY A 141 1.80 20.52 4.45
CA GLY A 141 2.25 19.35 3.70
C GLY A 141 2.52 18.11 4.55
N PRO A 142 3.17 18.19 5.73
CA PRO A 142 3.29 17.04 6.63
C PRO A 142 1.94 16.43 7.01
N LEU A 143 0.92 17.25 7.25
CA LEU A 143 -0.44 16.80 7.59
C LEU A 143 -1.15 16.19 6.38
N PHE A 144 -0.95 16.74 5.19
CA PHE A 144 -1.51 16.17 3.95
C PHE A 144 -0.86 14.83 3.61
N ARG A 145 0.46 14.70 3.76
CA ARG A 145 1.18 13.42 3.62
C ARG A 145 0.74 12.40 4.67
N GLN A 146 0.51 12.84 5.91
CA GLN A 146 -0.07 11.99 6.95
C GLN A 146 -1.46 11.48 6.55
N ALA A 147 -2.33 12.33 6.01
CA ALA A 147 -3.65 11.92 5.52
C ALA A 147 -3.55 10.87 4.39
N GLN A 148 -2.64 11.06 3.43
CA GLN A 148 -2.36 10.06 2.39
C GLN A 148 -1.90 8.71 3.00
N MET A 149 -0.95 8.76 3.93
CA MET A 149 -0.46 7.56 4.62
C MET A 149 -1.56 6.83 5.40
N GLN A 150 -2.46 7.56 6.07
CA GLN A 150 -3.60 6.94 6.78
C GLN A 150 -4.49 6.13 5.84
N ILE A 151 -4.81 6.67 4.66
CA ILE A 151 -5.63 5.95 3.70
C ILE A 151 -4.86 4.77 3.10
N ALA A 152 -3.60 4.97 2.70
CA ALA A 152 -2.76 3.87 2.19
C ALA A 152 -2.60 2.74 3.23
N ASP A 153 -2.45 3.10 4.50
CA ASP A 153 -2.32 2.14 5.58
C ASP A 153 -3.58 1.28 5.74
N ASN A 154 -4.76 1.91 5.68
CA ASN A 154 -6.04 1.22 5.84
C ASN A 154 -6.34 0.26 4.68
N VAL A 155 -5.86 0.57 3.47
CA VAL A 155 -6.11 -0.26 2.29
C VAL A 155 -5.24 -1.52 2.30
N ASP A 156 -3.92 -1.37 2.49
CA ASP A 156 -2.99 -2.47 2.26
C ASP A 156 -2.10 -2.81 3.47
N TYR A 157 -1.58 -1.79 4.18
CA TYR A 157 -0.57 -2.02 5.23
C TYR A 157 -1.14 -2.70 6.46
N VAL A 158 -2.22 -2.17 7.03
CA VAL A 158 -2.87 -2.73 8.23
C VAL A 158 -3.37 -4.15 7.96
N PRO A 159 -4.06 -4.45 6.84
CA PRO A 159 -4.39 -5.83 6.48
C PRO A 159 -3.18 -6.76 6.39
N ALA A 160 -2.09 -6.33 5.75
CA ALA A 160 -0.87 -7.13 5.65
C ALA A 160 -0.20 -7.37 7.00
N MET A 161 -0.21 -6.36 7.89
CA MET A 161 0.30 -6.51 9.25
C MET A 161 -0.57 -7.43 10.10
N ASN A 162 -1.89 -7.44 9.90
CA ASN A 162 -2.77 -8.40 10.55
C ASN A 162 -2.50 -9.84 10.11
N ILE A 163 -2.30 -10.07 8.81
CA ILE A 163 -1.86 -11.37 8.28
C ILE A 163 -0.54 -11.79 8.94
N SER A 164 0.43 -10.87 8.99
CA SER A 164 1.74 -11.11 9.60
C SER A 164 1.63 -11.48 11.08
N ASN A 165 0.80 -10.76 11.84
CA ASN A 165 0.58 -11.02 13.26
C ASN A 165 -0.09 -12.38 13.50
N ASN A 166 -1.06 -12.75 12.66
CA ASN A 166 -1.74 -14.05 12.77
C ASN A 166 -0.80 -15.23 12.51
N LEU A 167 0.18 -15.07 11.63
CA LEU A 167 1.24 -16.05 11.38
C LEU A 167 2.33 -16.03 12.47
N GLY A 168 2.50 -14.90 13.15
CA GLY A 168 3.58 -14.67 14.12
C GLY A 168 4.89 -14.22 13.48
N LEU A 169 4.84 -13.56 12.31
CA LEU A 169 6.03 -13.05 11.60
C LEU A 169 6.67 -11.90 12.40
N GLN A 170 7.98 -12.04 12.66
CA GLN A 170 8.73 -11.08 13.47
C GLN A 170 9.64 -10.20 12.62
N TYR A 171 10.17 -10.71 11.51
CA TYR A 171 11.16 -9.99 10.72
C TYR A 171 10.54 -9.01 9.74
N ALA A 172 11.17 -7.85 9.59
CA ALA A 172 10.78 -6.81 8.64
C ALA A 172 10.67 -7.33 7.19
N VAL A 173 11.59 -8.21 6.77
CA VAL A 173 11.55 -8.82 5.43
C VAL A 173 10.30 -9.67 5.21
N SER A 174 9.88 -10.46 6.21
CA SER A 174 8.67 -11.29 6.14
C SER A 174 7.40 -10.42 6.09
N ARG A 175 7.35 -9.39 6.94
CA ARG A 175 6.20 -8.47 7.06
C ARG A 175 6.08 -7.58 5.82
N GLY A 176 7.21 -7.08 5.31
CA GLY A 176 7.27 -6.36 4.04
C GLY A 176 6.80 -7.22 2.87
N GLN A 177 7.20 -8.50 2.82
CA GLN A 177 6.74 -9.42 1.80
C GLN A 177 5.22 -9.65 1.86
N MET A 178 4.60 -9.65 3.05
CA MET A 178 3.13 -9.72 3.15
C MET A 178 2.46 -8.46 2.58
N TYR A 179 3.03 -7.27 2.84
CA TYR A 179 2.54 -6.02 2.27
C TYR A 179 2.64 -6.03 0.75
N ASP A 180 3.82 -6.33 0.23
CA ASP A 180 4.09 -6.37 -1.20
C ASP A 180 3.24 -7.42 -1.93
N ALA A 181 3.02 -8.59 -1.30
CA ALA A 181 2.12 -9.61 -1.84
C ALA A 181 0.67 -9.13 -1.83
N LEU A 182 0.20 -8.47 -0.78
CA LEU A 182 -1.17 -7.96 -0.70
C LEU A 182 -1.42 -6.89 -1.76
N VAL A 183 -0.46 -5.98 -1.98
CA VAL A 183 -0.54 -4.95 -3.03
C VAL A 183 -0.67 -5.57 -4.43
N GLN A 184 0.10 -6.62 -4.73
CA GLN A 184 0.12 -7.26 -6.06
C GLN A 184 -1.06 -8.23 -6.29
N HIS A 185 -1.40 -9.03 -5.28
CA HIS A 185 -2.32 -10.15 -5.39
C HIS A 185 -3.72 -9.85 -4.83
N GLY A 186 -3.86 -8.80 -4.03
CA GLY A 186 -5.08 -8.48 -3.31
C GLY A 186 -5.38 -9.44 -2.15
N ASN A 187 -6.43 -9.11 -1.38
CA ASN A 187 -6.85 -9.83 -0.18
C ASN A 187 -8.18 -10.58 -0.36
N ASP A 188 -8.47 -11.02 -1.59
CA ASP A 188 -9.65 -11.82 -1.90
C ASP A 188 -9.41 -13.31 -1.62
N THR A 189 -10.36 -14.18 -2.00
CA THR A 189 -10.27 -15.63 -1.78
C THR A 189 -9.97 -16.44 -3.05
N ASP A 190 -9.63 -15.77 -4.15
CA ASP A 190 -9.24 -16.45 -5.38
C ASP A 190 -7.87 -17.14 -5.26
N PRO A 191 -7.54 -18.14 -6.09
CA PRO A 191 -6.31 -18.91 -5.96
C PRO A 191 -5.02 -18.07 -6.03
N ASP A 192 -5.08 -16.93 -6.73
CA ASP A 192 -3.96 -16.04 -7.00
C ASP A 192 -3.85 -14.92 -5.95
N SER A 193 -4.80 -14.82 -5.01
CA SER A 193 -4.77 -13.86 -3.92
C SER A 193 -3.71 -14.19 -2.88
N ILE A 194 -3.39 -13.25 -1.98
CA ILE A 194 -2.50 -13.54 -0.85
C ILE A 194 -3.00 -14.71 0.01
N LEU A 195 -4.32 -14.86 0.19
CA LEU A 195 -4.89 -15.99 0.93
C LEU A 195 -4.69 -17.32 0.19
N GLY A 196 -4.80 -17.33 -1.14
CA GLY A 196 -4.48 -18.48 -1.99
C GLY A 196 -3.01 -18.89 -1.91
N LEU A 197 -2.10 -17.92 -1.91
CA LEU A 197 -0.65 -18.14 -1.73
C LEU A 197 -0.33 -18.70 -0.34
N LEU A 198 -0.93 -18.14 0.71
CA LEU A 198 -0.78 -18.61 2.09
C LEU A 198 -1.30 -20.04 2.25
N ASN A 199 -2.45 -20.38 1.65
CA ASN A 199 -3.03 -21.72 1.71
C ASN A 199 -2.13 -22.77 1.03
N ARG A 200 -1.57 -22.45 -0.14
CA ARG A 200 -0.59 -23.31 -0.82
C ARG A 200 0.68 -23.50 0.00
N THR A 201 1.15 -22.44 0.67
CA THR A 201 2.31 -22.51 1.56
C THR A 201 2.04 -23.38 2.79
N ALA A 202 0.88 -23.20 3.43
CA ALA A 202 0.46 -24.02 4.57
C ALA A 202 0.30 -25.49 4.19
N THR A 203 -0.34 -25.78 3.05
CA THR A 203 -0.54 -27.14 2.53
C THR A 203 0.80 -27.87 2.34
N TYR A 204 1.83 -27.18 1.86
CA TYR A 204 3.17 -27.77 1.72
C TYR A 204 3.71 -28.26 3.06
N PHE A 205 3.64 -27.44 4.12
CA PHE A 205 4.13 -27.84 5.45
C PHE A 205 3.23 -28.89 6.12
N ALA A 206 1.95 -28.94 5.79
CA ALA A 206 1.04 -30.02 6.18
C ALA A 206 1.54 -31.39 5.67
N GLN A 207 1.90 -31.42 4.39
CA GLN A 207 2.31 -32.63 3.68
C GLN A 207 3.77 -33.00 3.98
N ASN A 208 4.57 -32.03 4.45
CA ASN A 208 5.99 -32.19 4.71
C ASN A 208 6.34 -31.72 6.13
N PRO A 209 5.85 -32.37 7.21
CA PRO A 209 6.02 -31.91 8.59
C PRO A 209 7.50 -31.90 9.05
N ASN A 210 8.37 -32.63 8.35
CA ASN A 210 9.82 -32.67 8.62
C ASN A 210 10.62 -31.69 7.76
N ALA A 211 9.97 -30.82 6.97
CA ALA A 211 10.64 -29.79 6.17
C ALA A 211 11.17 -28.66 7.08
N THR A 212 12.29 -28.92 7.75
CA THR A 212 12.91 -28.00 8.72
C THR A 212 13.96 -27.08 8.11
N ASN A 213 14.37 -27.34 6.87
CA ASN A 213 15.43 -26.60 6.17
C ASN A 213 15.10 -26.45 4.68
N ILE A 214 14.23 -25.51 4.35
CA ILE A 214 14.01 -25.09 2.95
C ILE A 214 15.00 -23.95 2.71
N THR A 215 16.17 -24.31 2.18
CA THR A 215 17.30 -23.40 2.06
C THR A 215 17.45 -22.82 0.66
N THR A 216 16.82 -23.40 -0.35
CA THR A 216 16.95 -22.91 -1.72
C THR A 216 15.86 -21.88 -2.01
N LEU A 217 16.27 -20.63 -2.18
CA LEU A 217 15.39 -19.53 -2.56
C LEU A 217 14.85 -19.73 -3.98
N SER A 218 13.83 -18.94 -4.30
CA SER A 218 13.14 -19.01 -5.59
C SER A 218 14.05 -18.73 -6.80
N ASN A 219 15.18 -18.03 -6.57
CA ASN A 219 16.25 -17.76 -7.54
C ASN A 219 17.45 -18.74 -7.47
N GLY A 220 17.36 -19.81 -6.66
CA GLY A 220 18.41 -20.82 -6.51
C GLY A 220 19.46 -20.53 -5.43
N THR A 221 19.45 -19.35 -4.81
CA THR A 221 20.41 -18.98 -3.76
C THR A 221 20.13 -19.74 -2.46
N LYS A 222 21.16 -20.05 -1.67
CA LYS A 222 21.00 -20.74 -0.39
C LYS A 222 20.79 -19.75 0.78
N THR A 223 19.91 -20.08 1.71
CA THR A 223 19.70 -19.43 3.00
C THR A 223 19.71 -20.45 4.14
N GLY A 224 19.76 -20.00 5.39
CA GLY A 224 19.71 -20.84 6.60
C GLY A 224 18.59 -20.40 7.55
N PRO A 225 18.21 -21.25 8.51
CA PRO A 225 17.18 -20.90 9.50
C PRO A 225 17.62 -19.70 10.34
N SER A 226 16.66 -18.92 10.81
CA SER A 226 16.92 -17.78 11.69
C SER A 226 16.80 -18.14 13.19
N GLY A 227 16.12 -19.23 13.51
CA GLY A 227 15.77 -19.64 14.87
C GLY A 227 14.47 -19.01 15.40
N SER A 228 13.81 -18.13 14.63
CA SER A 228 12.47 -17.63 14.94
C SER A 228 11.44 -18.66 14.48
N VAL A 229 10.49 -19.04 15.33
CA VAL A 229 9.48 -20.04 15.01
C VAL A 229 8.11 -19.39 14.86
N ILE A 230 7.41 -19.74 13.78
CA ILE A 230 6.06 -19.29 13.49
C ILE A 230 5.07 -20.45 13.53
N LYS A 231 3.77 -20.12 13.63
CA LYS A 231 2.69 -21.10 13.56
C LYS A 231 2.15 -21.13 12.14
N THR A 232 2.19 -22.31 11.52
CA THR A 232 1.41 -22.54 10.29
C THR A 232 -0.05 -22.80 10.65
N GLY A 233 -0.98 -22.56 9.71
CA GLY A 233 -2.43 -22.64 9.94
C GLY A 233 -2.98 -24.00 10.43
N GLN A 234 -2.14 -25.03 10.52
CA GLN A 234 -2.50 -26.37 11.03
C GLN A 234 -1.74 -26.75 12.32
N GLY A 235 -1.04 -25.80 12.95
CA GLY A 235 -0.36 -26.00 14.23
C GLY A 235 1.10 -26.48 14.13
N ASN A 236 1.63 -26.73 12.92
CA ASN A 236 3.05 -27.05 12.75
C ASN A 236 3.90 -25.80 13.05
N GLN A 237 4.97 -26.01 13.81
CA GLN A 237 5.98 -25.00 14.09
C GLN A 237 7.06 -25.07 13.02
N VAL A 238 7.33 -23.94 12.37
CA VAL A 238 8.32 -23.83 11.30
C VAL A 238 9.18 -22.61 11.55
N ASP A 239 10.47 -22.71 11.23
CA ASP A 239 11.36 -21.55 11.22
C ASP A 239 10.86 -20.48 10.25
N GLU A 240 10.86 -19.21 10.67
CA GLU A 240 10.26 -18.09 9.93
C GLU A 240 10.89 -17.92 8.54
N ILE A 241 12.21 -18.03 8.43
CA ILE A 241 12.91 -17.87 7.15
C ILE A 241 12.75 -19.11 6.28
N THR A 242 12.66 -20.29 6.87
CA THR A 242 12.26 -21.52 6.16
C THR A 242 10.86 -21.37 5.56
N TRP A 243 9.91 -20.84 6.33
CA TRP A 243 8.56 -20.55 5.86
C TRP A 243 8.55 -19.47 4.77
N LEU A 244 9.24 -18.35 4.98
CA LEU A 244 9.31 -17.25 4.04
C LEU A 244 9.93 -17.70 2.71
N THR A 245 10.98 -18.51 2.77
CA THR A 245 11.61 -19.11 1.58
C THR A 245 10.59 -19.91 0.78
N ARG A 246 9.75 -20.71 1.45
CA ARG A 246 8.69 -21.45 0.77
C ARG A 246 7.60 -20.53 0.22
N PHE A 247 7.19 -19.52 0.97
CA PHE A 247 6.22 -18.53 0.50
C PHE A 247 6.71 -17.82 -0.77
N LEU A 248 7.98 -17.41 -0.81
CA LEU A 248 8.61 -16.79 -1.98
C LEU A 248 8.62 -17.74 -3.19
N GLN A 249 8.90 -19.04 -3.00
CA GLN A 249 8.79 -20.03 -4.08
C GLN A 249 7.37 -20.15 -4.62
N VAL A 250 6.37 -20.22 -3.73
CA VAL A 250 4.96 -20.31 -4.10
C VAL A 250 4.54 -19.07 -4.88
N ARG A 251 4.86 -17.88 -4.38
CA ARG A 251 4.55 -16.60 -5.03
C ARG A 251 5.23 -16.45 -6.39
N ARG A 252 6.51 -16.80 -6.49
CA ARG A 252 7.21 -16.74 -7.79
C ARG A 252 6.60 -17.69 -8.81
N ALA A 253 6.25 -18.91 -8.39
CA ALA A 253 5.60 -19.89 -9.27
C ALA A 253 4.22 -19.40 -9.74
N ASP A 254 3.49 -18.72 -8.86
CA ASP A 254 2.21 -18.09 -9.16
C ASP A 254 2.34 -16.96 -10.17
N LEU A 255 3.28 -16.03 -9.99
CA LEU A 255 3.52 -14.96 -10.97
C LEU A 255 3.87 -15.50 -12.36
N LEU A 256 4.60 -16.62 -12.43
CA LEU A 256 4.94 -17.27 -13.70
C LEU A 256 3.76 -18.01 -14.34
N ASN A 257 2.81 -18.49 -13.54
CA ASN A 257 1.70 -19.33 -13.97
C ASN A 257 0.45 -19.06 -13.11
N PRO A 258 -0.16 -17.85 -13.20
CA PRO A 258 -1.32 -17.55 -12.38
C PRO A 258 -2.54 -18.31 -12.89
N SER A 259 -3.50 -18.52 -12.01
CA SER A 259 -4.77 -19.18 -12.33
C SER A 259 -5.62 -18.31 -13.24
N ASP A 260 -5.54 -16.98 -13.10
CA ASP A 260 -6.18 -16.02 -13.99
C ASP A 260 -5.33 -15.77 -15.25
N SER A 261 -5.81 -16.28 -16.38
CA SER A 261 -5.18 -16.04 -17.69
C SER A 261 -5.09 -14.55 -18.09
N GLY A 262 -5.96 -13.69 -17.53
CA GLY A 262 -5.99 -12.26 -17.81
C GLY A 262 -4.80 -11.51 -17.21
N THR A 263 -4.21 -12.01 -16.12
CA THR A 263 -3.03 -11.39 -15.47
C THR A 263 -1.72 -12.04 -15.87
N ALA A 264 -1.76 -13.24 -16.46
CA ALA A 264 -0.59 -14.07 -16.77
C ALA A 264 0.55 -13.34 -17.49
N SER A 265 0.24 -12.54 -18.51
CA SER A 265 1.29 -11.83 -19.26
C SER A 265 1.97 -10.74 -18.42
N ALA A 266 1.19 -9.94 -17.71
CA ALA A 266 1.70 -8.84 -16.89
C ALA A 266 2.43 -9.32 -15.64
N TRP A 267 1.93 -10.37 -14.99
CA TRP A 267 2.54 -10.89 -13.75
C TRP A 267 3.83 -11.67 -14.00
N LYS A 268 3.96 -12.34 -15.15
CA LYS A 268 5.17 -13.06 -15.49
C LYS A 268 6.40 -12.14 -15.57
N SER A 269 6.22 -10.87 -15.92
CA SER A 269 7.29 -9.86 -15.94
C SER A 269 7.61 -9.25 -14.56
N THR A 270 6.83 -9.54 -13.51
CA THR A 270 7.03 -8.92 -12.19
C THR A 270 7.74 -9.81 -11.16
N THR A 271 8.39 -10.90 -11.58
CA THR A 271 9.10 -11.79 -10.65
C THR A 271 10.28 -11.11 -9.93
N TYR A 272 10.81 -10.00 -10.48
CA TYR A 272 11.89 -9.21 -9.88
C TYR A 272 11.60 -8.83 -8.42
N ARG A 273 10.33 -8.55 -8.07
CA ARG A 273 9.96 -8.18 -6.71
C ARG A 273 10.17 -9.34 -5.73
N VAL A 274 9.85 -10.56 -6.15
CA VAL A 274 10.11 -11.79 -5.37
C VAL A 274 11.61 -12.12 -5.34
N ASP A 275 12.32 -11.85 -6.42
CA ASP A 275 13.77 -12.05 -6.52
C ASP A 275 14.52 -11.07 -5.61
N SER A 276 14.05 -9.84 -5.45
CA SER A 276 14.58 -8.83 -4.51
C SER A 276 14.38 -9.22 -3.05
N TYR A 277 13.17 -9.67 -2.66
CA TYR A 277 12.96 -10.23 -1.31
C TYR A 277 13.81 -11.49 -1.07
N SER A 278 13.96 -12.34 -2.09
CA SER A 278 14.86 -13.49 -2.02
C SER A 278 16.32 -13.07 -1.80
N TYR A 279 16.76 -12.00 -2.46
CA TYR A 279 18.07 -11.41 -2.26
C TYR A 279 18.27 -10.93 -0.81
N ALA A 280 17.33 -10.17 -0.24
CA ALA A 280 17.39 -9.73 1.16
C ALA A 280 17.51 -10.92 2.14
N VAL A 281 16.73 -11.99 1.91
CA VAL A 281 16.82 -13.23 2.70
C VAL A 281 18.19 -13.90 2.54
N SER A 282 18.75 -13.96 1.34
CA SER A 282 20.08 -14.56 1.12
C SER A 282 21.21 -13.83 1.85
N ARG A 283 21.02 -12.55 2.14
CA ARG A 283 21.99 -11.69 2.84
C ARG A 283 21.91 -11.82 4.36
N GLY A 284 20.87 -12.47 4.90
CA GLY A 284 20.60 -12.46 6.34
C GLY A 284 20.10 -11.13 6.87
N ASP A 285 19.74 -10.17 6.00
CA ASP A 285 19.24 -8.85 6.39
C ASP A 285 17.73 -8.90 6.65
N TYR A 286 17.34 -9.66 7.67
CA TYR A 286 15.92 -9.96 7.92
C TYR A 286 15.17 -8.81 8.56
N ASN A 287 15.82 -8.08 9.47
CA ASN A 287 15.15 -7.10 10.31
C ASN A 287 15.37 -5.65 9.86
N TRP A 288 16.24 -5.41 8.87
CA TRP A 288 16.52 -4.07 8.36
C TRP A 288 16.80 -3.05 9.49
N THR A 289 17.73 -3.33 10.39
CA THR A 289 18.00 -2.46 11.56
C THR A 289 18.76 -1.18 11.21
N SER A 290 19.44 -1.15 10.05
CA SER A 290 20.13 0.04 9.56
C SER A 290 19.17 1.02 8.89
N ASN A 291 19.55 2.30 8.80
CA ASN A 291 18.81 3.31 8.04
C ASN A 291 18.78 3.04 6.52
N MET A 292 19.55 2.04 6.06
CA MET A 292 19.63 1.60 4.67
C MET A 292 19.57 0.08 4.60
N THR A 293 18.86 -0.44 3.59
CA THR A 293 18.93 -1.86 3.17
C THR A 293 19.23 -1.93 1.67
N PHE A 294 19.67 -3.10 1.21
CA PHE A 294 19.93 -3.38 -0.19
C PHE A 294 18.77 -4.18 -0.80
N ALA A 295 18.32 -3.77 -1.97
CA ALA A 295 17.33 -4.48 -2.77
C ALA A 295 17.80 -4.63 -4.22
N LEU A 296 17.08 -5.43 -4.98
CA LEU A 296 17.19 -5.48 -6.44
C LEU A 296 16.06 -4.65 -7.03
N ASP A 297 16.36 -3.83 -8.03
CA ASP A 297 15.35 -3.13 -8.82
C ASP A 297 14.70 -4.05 -9.86
N ASN A 298 13.89 -3.47 -10.74
CA ASN A 298 13.08 -4.20 -11.72
C ASN A 298 13.94 -4.86 -12.80
N ASP A 299 15.18 -4.40 -13.00
CA ASP A 299 16.18 -4.95 -13.91
C ASP A 299 17.19 -5.87 -13.19
N GLY A 300 16.98 -6.12 -11.90
CA GLY A 300 17.85 -6.95 -11.08
C GLY A 300 19.15 -6.26 -10.66
N GLN A 301 19.25 -4.94 -10.79
CA GLN A 301 20.41 -4.16 -10.33
C GLN A 301 20.29 -3.83 -8.85
N LEU A 302 21.44 -3.71 -8.19
CA LEU A 302 21.49 -3.39 -6.78
C LEU A 302 21.10 -1.93 -6.52
N VAL A 303 20.14 -1.71 -5.62
CA VAL A 303 19.70 -0.38 -5.20
C VAL A 303 19.71 -0.25 -3.67
N ASN A 304 20.00 0.96 -3.21
CA ASN A 304 19.99 1.31 -1.79
C ASN A 304 18.64 1.90 -1.42
N VAL A 305 17.94 1.27 -0.48
CA VAL A 305 16.66 1.76 0.04
C VAL A 305 16.90 2.34 1.43
N THR A 306 16.76 3.66 1.55
CA THR A 306 16.98 4.41 2.79
C THR A 306 15.67 4.81 3.46
N CYS A 307 15.70 5.00 4.78
CA CYS A 307 14.61 5.58 5.56
C CYS A 307 14.95 6.97 6.15
N ILE A 308 16.07 7.56 5.74
CA ILE A 308 16.49 8.89 6.21
C ILE A 308 15.40 9.93 5.88
N GLY A 309 15.00 10.72 6.88
CA GLY A 309 13.91 11.71 6.76
C GLY A 309 12.50 11.13 6.94
N GLY A 310 12.37 9.81 7.07
CA GLY A 310 11.08 9.14 7.25
C GLY A 310 10.14 9.36 6.06
N PHE A 311 8.83 9.30 6.30
CA PHE A 311 7.78 9.66 5.32
C PHE A 311 7.72 11.17 4.99
N MET A 312 8.56 11.97 5.64
CA MET A 312 8.55 13.43 5.54
C MET A 312 9.81 13.96 4.86
N ALA A 313 10.60 13.09 4.25
CA ALA A 313 11.75 13.47 3.47
C ALA A 313 11.29 14.30 2.26
N SER A 314 12.02 15.37 1.94
CA SER A 314 11.63 16.32 0.88
C SER A 314 11.71 15.70 -0.52
N ASP A 315 12.55 14.69 -0.69
CA ASP A 315 12.69 13.91 -1.93
C ASP A 315 11.39 13.16 -2.30
N ASP A 316 10.64 12.67 -1.31
CA ASP A 316 9.34 12.00 -1.50
C ASP A 316 8.23 12.95 -2.01
N THR A 317 8.48 14.26 -2.09
CA THR A 317 7.52 15.25 -2.65
C THR A 317 7.83 15.64 -4.10
N SER A 318 8.93 15.13 -4.66
CA SER A 318 9.28 15.33 -6.06
C SER A 318 8.28 14.61 -6.97
N ILE A 319 7.99 15.20 -8.14
CA ILE A 319 7.29 14.50 -9.21
C ILE A 319 8.39 13.84 -10.06
N PRO A 320 8.25 12.55 -10.46
CA PRO A 320 9.19 11.95 -11.39
C PRO A 320 9.32 12.84 -12.63
N GLU A 321 10.52 13.03 -13.16
CA GLU A 321 10.71 13.80 -14.40
C GLU A 321 9.80 13.21 -15.48
N GLN A 322 8.72 13.93 -15.83
CA GLN A 322 7.74 13.44 -16.78
C GLN A 322 8.46 13.17 -18.10
N LEU A 323 8.26 11.98 -18.65
CA LEU A 323 8.48 11.77 -20.07
C LEU A 323 7.65 12.82 -20.82
N PRO A 324 8.23 13.49 -21.83
CA PRO A 324 7.60 14.64 -22.46
C PRO A 324 6.18 14.28 -22.89
N SER A 325 5.22 15.09 -22.45
CA SER A 325 3.86 15.09 -22.98
C SER A 325 3.93 14.98 -24.50
N GLU A 326 3.08 14.15 -25.12
CA GLU A 326 2.96 14.02 -26.58
C GLU A 326 2.60 15.36 -27.23
N SER A 327 3.60 16.22 -27.37
CA SER A 327 3.59 17.39 -28.23
C SER A 327 5.05 17.71 -28.51
N THR A 328 5.42 17.54 -29.77
CA THR A 328 6.71 17.90 -30.39
C THR A 328 7.86 16.88 -30.35
N PHE A 329 7.77 15.81 -31.14
CA PHE A 329 8.98 15.22 -31.76
C PHE A 329 8.72 14.80 -33.22
N ASN A 330 9.04 15.69 -34.15
CA ASN A 330 9.20 15.38 -35.57
C ASN A 330 10.65 14.94 -35.83
N THR A 331 10.98 13.65 -35.72
CA THR A 331 12.09 13.03 -36.49
C THR A 331 11.84 11.53 -36.69
N PRO A 332 12.13 10.95 -37.87
CA PRO A 332 11.61 9.64 -38.26
C PRO A 332 12.46 8.43 -37.79
N LEU A 333 13.44 8.61 -36.88
CA LEU A 333 14.34 7.52 -36.47
C LEU A 333 14.08 6.97 -35.05
N PHE A 334 13.25 7.62 -34.24
CA PHE A 334 12.99 7.22 -32.84
C PHE A 334 11.81 6.24 -32.66
N LEU A 335 11.04 5.97 -33.72
CA LEU A 335 9.73 5.30 -33.61
C LEU A 335 9.76 3.76 -33.58
N GLU A 336 10.81 3.08 -34.04
CA GLU A 336 10.74 1.62 -34.25
C GLU A 336 11.39 0.76 -33.15
N VAL A 337 12.14 1.36 -32.21
CA VAL A 337 12.89 0.59 -31.21
C VAL A 337 12.55 0.95 -29.75
N PHE A 338 12.19 2.21 -29.46
CA PHE A 338 11.98 2.68 -28.08
C PHE A 338 10.52 2.67 -27.62
N ILE A 339 9.57 2.79 -28.55
CA ILE A 339 8.13 2.80 -28.25
C ILE A 339 7.62 1.46 -27.70
N PRO A 340 8.04 0.27 -28.19
CA PRO A 340 7.55 -1.00 -27.66
C PRO A 340 7.98 -1.29 -26.20
N LEU A 341 9.17 -0.84 -25.80
CA LEU A 341 9.69 -1.02 -24.43
C LEU A 341 9.02 -0.07 -23.43
N MET A 342 8.74 1.16 -23.84
CA MET A 342 8.09 2.19 -23.01
C MET A 342 6.57 2.00 -22.89
N ILE A 343 5.91 1.59 -23.98
CA ILE A 343 4.49 1.19 -23.93
C ILE A 343 4.31 -0.05 -23.06
N GLY A 344 5.28 -0.96 -23.01
CA GLY A 344 5.26 -2.11 -22.09
C GLY A 344 5.21 -1.71 -20.61
N LEU A 345 6.04 -0.75 -20.19
CA LEU A 345 6.08 -0.24 -18.82
C LEU A 345 4.82 0.56 -18.46
N ILE A 346 4.36 1.43 -19.35
CA ILE A 346 3.12 2.20 -19.17
C ILE A 346 1.90 1.26 -19.14
N ALA A 347 1.87 0.22 -19.99
CA ALA A 347 0.80 -0.77 -19.99
C ALA A 347 0.82 -1.65 -18.73
N ILE A 348 2.00 -1.97 -18.16
CA ILE A 348 2.09 -2.73 -16.90
C ILE A 348 1.67 -1.88 -15.71
N VAL A 349 2.12 -0.62 -15.61
CA VAL A 349 1.71 0.31 -14.54
C VAL A 349 0.23 0.64 -14.67
N ALA A 350 -0.24 0.97 -15.88
CA ALA A 350 -1.66 1.18 -16.15
C ALA A 350 -2.47 -0.10 -15.93
N PHE A 351 -1.95 -1.31 -16.20
CA PHE A 351 -2.64 -2.57 -15.92
C PHE A 351 -2.67 -2.89 -14.43
N ILE A 352 -1.61 -2.61 -13.66
CA ILE A 352 -1.60 -2.82 -12.21
C ILE A 352 -2.52 -1.80 -11.52
N ILE A 353 -2.46 -0.53 -11.91
CA ILE A 353 -3.40 0.51 -11.47
C ILE A 353 -4.82 0.15 -11.92
N TRP A 354 -5.00 -0.35 -13.15
CA TRP A 354 -6.30 -0.80 -13.66
C TRP A 354 -6.86 -2.02 -12.95
N TRP A 355 -6.00 -2.97 -12.63
CA TRP A 355 -6.32 -4.17 -11.86
C TRP A 355 -6.67 -3.81 -10.41
N LYS A 356 -5.88 -2.94 -9.77
CA LYS A 356 -6.13 -2.38 -8.43
C LYS A 356 -7.52 -1.72 -8.38
N CYS A 357 -7.84 -0.87 -9.35
CA CYS A 357 -9.12 -0.18 -9.38
C CYS A 357 -10.29 -1.08 -9.84
N PHE A 358 -10.09 -2.03 -10.75
CA PHE A 358 -11.11 -3.03 -11.14
C PHE A 358 -11.47 -3.95 -9.96
N ARG A 359 -10.49 -4.40 -9.18
CA ARG A 359 -10.75 -5.13 -7.93
C ARG A 359 -11.40 -4.23 -6.86
N ARG A 360 -11.02 -2.95 -6.76
CA ARG A 360 -11.71 -1.97 -5.89
C ARG A 360 -13.17 -1.71 -6.31
N ARG A 361 -13.54 -1.80 -7.60
CA ARG A 361 -14.95 -1.79 -8.04
C ARG A 361 -15.73 -2.99 -7.48
N LYS A 362 -15.17 -4.21 -7.52
CA LYS A 362 -15.80 -5.39 -6.90
C LYS A 362 -15.88 -5.29 -5.37
N TRP A 363 -14.89 -4.70 -4.73
CA TRP A 363 -14.91 -4.42 -3.28
C TRP A 363 -15.93 -3.34 -2.89
N SER A 364 -16.09 -2.29 -3.71
CA SER A 364 -17.16 -1.29 -3.57
C SER A 364 -18.55 -1.90 -3.70
N GLU A 365 -18.75 -2.83 -4.65
CA GLU A 365 -20.02 -3.55 -4.80
C GLU A 365 -20.35 -4.47 -3.61
N SER A 366 -19.35 -5.12 -3.01
CA SER A 366 -19.56 -5.95 -1.81
C SER A 366 -19.86 -5.10 -0.56
N LYS A 367 -19.24 -3.92 -0.44
CA LYS A 367 -19.56 -2.94 0.61
C LYS A 367 -20.83 -2.13 0.37
N LYS A 368 -21.33 -1.95 -0.86
CA LYS A 368 -22.64 -1.32 -1.11
C LYS A 368 -23.78 -2.00 -0.32
N LYS A 369 -23.64 -3.29 0.02
CA LYS A 369 -24.60 -4.04 0.85
C LYS A 369 -24.47 -3.82 2.37
N GLY A 370 -23.35 -3.31 2.88
CA GLY A 370 -23.13 -3.07 4.32
C GLY A 370 -22.85 -1.61 4.71
N PHE A 371 -22.38 -0.78 3.77
CA PHE A 371 -21.90 0.58 4.04
C PHE A 371 -23.02 1.64 3.98
N MET A 372 -24.14 1.33 3.31
CA MET A 372 -25.30 2.25 3.24
C MET A 372 -26.11 2.31 4.55
N SER A 373 -25.87 1.43 5.54
CA SER A 373 -26.66 1.41 6.78
C SER A 373 -26.02 2.08 7.99
N GLU A 374 -24.72 2.37 7.99
CA GLU A 374 -24.00 2.82 9.21
C GLU A 374 -23.66 4.32 9.25
N TYR A 375 -23.91 5.09 8.19
CA TYR A 375 -23.56 6.52 8.14
C TYR A 375 -24.68 7.45 7.65
N TRP A 376 -25.89 6.92 7.42
CA TRP A 376 -27.08 7.71 7.06
C TRP A 376 -28.27 7.47 8.01
N GLN A 377 -28.00 7.40 9.31
CA GLN A 377 -29.00 7.64 10.37
C GLN A 377 -28.51 8.69 11.34
#